data_AF-A0A447TYD9-F1
#
_entry.id   AF-A0A447TYD9-F1
#
_cell.length_a   1.000
_cell.length_b   1.000
_cell.length_c   1.000
_cell.angle_alpha   90.00
_cell.angle_beta   90.00
_cell.angle_gamma   90.00
#
_symmetry.space_group_name_H-M   'P 1'
#
loop_
_entity.id
_entity.type
_entity.pdbx_description
1 polymer ?
#
loop_
_entity_poly.entity_id
_entity_poly.type
_entity_poly.pdbx_seq_one_letter_code
_entity_poly.pdbx_strand_id
1 'polypeptide(L)'
;MEEDPGVKSVRNIYDYFKQHRYETIVMGASFRRTEQILALTGCDRLTISPNLLKELKEKEEPVIRKLVPSSQMFHRPTPMTEAEFRWEHNQDAMAVEKLSEGIRLFAVDQRKTGRPACRQTINLAWSDLCPVKTLPMRFVR
;
A
#
# COMPACT_ATOMS: atom_id res chain seq x y z
N MET A 1 -7.24 -15.73 -15.59
CA MET A 1 -7.47 -14.55 -14.75
C MET A 1 -7.00 -14.71 -13.30
N GLU A 2 -6.91 -15.95 -12.76
CA GLU A 2 -6.13 -16.26 -11.54
C GLU A 2 -4.64 -15.90 -11.65
N GLU A 3 -4.19 -15.58 -12.85
CA GLU A 3 -2.83 -15.15 -13.15
C GLU A 3 -2.58 -13.66 -13.05
N ASP A 4 -3.61 -12.86 -12.72
CA ASP A 4 -3.40 -11.43 -12.48
C ASP A 4 -2.36 -11.25 -11.35
N PRO A 5 -1.26 -10.52 -11.61
CA PRO A 5 -0.15 -10.44 -10.66
C PRO A 5 -0.57 -9.77 -9.34
N GLY A 6 -1.55 -8.85 -9.38
CA GLY A 6 -2.09 -8.22 -8.17
C GLY A 6 -2.91 -9.20 -7.34
N VAL A 7 -3.76 -10.00 -7.98
CA VAL A 7 -4.56 -11.04 -7.30
C VAL A 7 -3.64 -12.10 -6.68
N LYS A 8 -2.62 -12.56 -7.41
CA LYS A 8 -1.61 -13.52 -6.89
C LYS A 8 -0.87 -12.95 -5.68
N SER A 9 -0.43 -11.69 -5.75
CA SER A 9 0.25 -11.02 -4.65
C SER A 9 -0.61 -10.99 -3.38
N VAL A 10 -1.87 -10.54 -3.47
CA VAL A 10 -2.76 -10.49 -2.31
C VAL A 10 -3.07 -11.87 -1.75
N ARG A 11 -3.25 -12.89 -2.60
CA ARG A 11 -3.46 -14.27 -2.16
C ARG A 11 -2.27 -14.80 -1.37
N ASN A 12 -1.06 -14.63 -1.90
CA ASN A 12 0.16 -15.07 -1.23
C ASN A 12 0.35 -14.38 0.12
N ILE A 13 0.08 -13.07 0.20
CA ILE A 13 0.11 -12.31 1.46
C ILE A 13 -0.95 -12.81 2.44
N TYR A 14 -2.19 -13.01 1.98
CA TYR A 14 -3.28 -13.54 2.80
C TYR A 14 -2.92 -14.89 3.39
N ASP A 15 -2.49 -15.84 2.56
CA ASP A 15 -2.14 -17.20 2.99
C ASP A 15 -0.99 -17.17 3.98
N TYR A 16 0.07 -16.39 3.71
CA TYR A 16 1.19 -16.21 4.63
C TYR A 16 0.73 -15.68 5.98
N PHE A 17 -0.15 -14.67 5.99
CA PHE A 17 -0.63 -14.04 7.22
C PHE A 17 -1.48 -15.00 8.05
N LYS A 18 -2.39 -15.74 7.41
CA LYS A 18 -3.25 -16.72 8.11
C LYS A 18 -2.47 -17.91 8.63
N GLN A 19 -1.52 -18.44 7.85
CA GLN A 19 -0.71 -19.57 8.27
C GLN A 19 0.23 -19.22 9.44
N HIS A 20 0.79 -18.01 9.48
CA HIS A 20 1.70 -17.56 10.55
C HIS A 20 0.99 -16.82 11.70
N ARG A 21 -0.34 -16.81 11.71
CA ARG A 21 -1.18 -16.20 12.76
C ARG A 21 -0.89 -14.72 12.98
N TYR A 22 -0.66 -13.96 11.92
CA TYR A 22 -0.59 -12.51 12.02
C TYR A 22 -2.01 -11.94 12.17
N GLU A 23 -2.19 -11.03 13.14
CA GLU A 23 -3.48 -10.38 13.41
C GLU A 23 -3.77 -9.21 12.46
N THR A 24 -2.76 -8.80 11.69
CA THR A 24 -2.88 -7.72 10.71
C THR A 24 -3.97 -8.03 9.69
N ILE A 25 -4.91 -7.11 9.54
CA ILE A 25 -6.03 -7.21 8.60
C ILE A 25 -5.50 -7.06 7.17
N VAL A 26 -5.77 -8.05 6.31
CA VAL A 26 -5.44 -7.96 4.89
C VAL A 26 -6.59 -7.26 4.15
N MET A 27 -6.33 -6.05 3.66
CA MET A 27 -7.31 -5.24 2.93
C MET A 27 -6.88 -5.04 1.48
N GLY A 28 -7.52 -5.76 0.55
CA GLY A 28 -7.26 -5.58 -0.88
C GLY A 28 -7.79 -4.23 -1.37
N ALA A 29 -7.02 -3.51 -2.19
CA ALA A 29 -7.38 -2.19 -2.70
C ALA A 29 -6.91 -2.01 -4.15
N SER A 30 -7.33 -0.91 -4.78
CA SER A 30 -6.92 -0.51 -6.14
C SER A 30 -7.35 -1.50 -7.24
N PHE A 31 -8.61 -1.95 -7.19
CA PHE A 31 -9.19 -2.81 -8.22
C PHE A 31 -9.39 -2.05 -9.54
N ARG A 32 -9.12 -2.74 -10.66
CA ARG A 32 -9.38 -2.23 -12.00
C ARG A 32 -10.64 -2.82 -12.62
N ARG A 33 -11.04 -4.01 -12.18
CA ARG A 33 -12.17 -4.78 -12.75
C ARG A 33 -12.87 -5.58 -11.66
N THR A 34 -14.16 -5.88 -11.86
CA THR A 34 -14.97 -6.63 -10.87
C THR A 34 -14.48 -8.06 -10.65
N GLU A 35 -13.89 -8.70 -11.64
CA GLU A 35 -13.43 -10.08 -11.53
C GLU A 35 -12.21 -10.23 -10.61
N GLN A 36 -11.38 -9.17 -10.45
CA GLN A 36 -10.30 -9.17 -9.44
C GLN A 36 -10.86 -9.22 -8.02
N ILE A 37 -12.00 -8.54 -7.79
CA ILE A 37 -12.72 -8.54 -6.51
C ILE A 37 -13.30 -9.93 -6.27
N LEU A 38 -13.95 -10.52 -7.29
CA LEU A 38 -14.50 -11.87 -7.23
C LEU A 38 -13.42 -12.94 -6.99
N ALA A 39 -12.20 -12.75 -7.49
CA ALA A 39 -11.08 -13.66 -7.28
C ALA A 39 -10.51 -13.61 -5.84
N LEU A 40 -10.81 -12.55 -5.08
CA LEU A 40 -10.36 -12.33 -3.70
C LEU A 40 -11.52 -12.39 -2.68
N THR A 41 -12.64 -13.01 -3.06
CA THR A 41 -13.76 -13.24 -2.15
C THR A 41 -13.33 -14.11 -0.97
N GLY A 42 -13.52 -13.63 0.25
CA GLY A 42 -13.04 -14.28 1.48
C GLY A 42 -11.79 -13.65 2.09
N CYS A 43 -11.21 -12.62 1.44
CA CYS A 43 -10.26 -11.70 2.08
C CYS A 43 -10.92 -10.98 3.27
N ASP A 44 -10.13 -10.48 4.23
CA ASP A 44 -10.68 -9.87 5.44
C ASP A 44 -11.48 -8.61 5.12
N ARG A 45 -10.93 -7.75 4.25
CA ARG A 45 -11.58 -6.52 3.77
C ARG A 45 -11.19 -6.23 2.32
N LEU A 46 -12.06 -5.53 1.60
CA LEU A 46 -11.81 -5.06 0.24
C LEU A 46 -12.27 -3.60 0.11
N THR A 47 -11.39 -2.70 -0.32
CA THR A 47 -11.71 -1.31 -0.66
C THR A 47 -12.09 -1.23 -2.13
N ILE A 48 -13.38 -1.05 -2.41
CA ILE A 48 -13.94 -1.07 -3.77
C ILE A 48 -14.38 0.35 -4.16
N SER A 49 -14.07 0.78 -5.39
CA SER A 49 -14.52 2.08 -5.89
C SER A 49 -16.03 2.07 -6.14
N PRO A 50 -16.73 3.23 -6.01
CA PRO A 50 -18.18 3.29 -6.21
C PRO A 50 -18.65 2.74 -7.56
N ASN A 51 -17.87 2.96 -8.62
CA ASN A 51 -18.19 2.46 -9.97
C ASN A 51 -18.21 0.93 -10.01
N LEU A 52 -17.17 0.28 -9.49
CA LEU A 52 -17.08 -1.18 -9.43
C LEU A 52 -18.12 -1.79 -8.49
N LEU A 53 -18.48 -1.07 -7.41
CA LEU A 53 -19.54 -1.51 -6.51
C LEU A 53 -20.92 -1.52 -7.20
N LYS A 54 -21.18 -0.54 -8.06
CA LYS A 54 -22.40 -0.50 -8.87
C LYS A 54 -22.45 -1.67 -9.86
N GLU A 55 -21.35 -1.91 -10.58
CA GLU A 55 -21.24 -3.06 -11.49
C GLU A 55 -21.45 -4.40 -10.77
N LEU A 56 -20.91 -4.56 -9.55
CA LEU A 56 -21.13 -5.76 -8.74
C LEU A 56 -22.59 -5.92 -8.29
N LYS A 57 -23.29 -4.81 -8.02
CA LYS A 57 -24.70 -4.83 -7.62
C LYS A 57 -25.63 -5.24 -8.76
N GLU A 58 -25.26 -4.94 -10.00
CA GLU A 58 -26.03 -5.26 -11.21
C GLU A 58 -25.84 -6.73 -11.66
N LYS A 59 -24.82 -7.43 -11.16
CA LYS A 59 -24.58 -8.85 -11.45
C LYS A 59 -25.39 -9.74 -10.50
N GLU A 60 -26.16 -10.68 -11.06
CA GLU A 60 -26.94 -11.68 -10.30
C GLU A 60 -26.20 -13.02 -10.14
N GLU A 61 -24.91 -13.06 -10.47
CA GLU A 61 -24.13 -14.29 -10.40
C GLU A 61 -23.83 -14.69 -8.94
N PRO A 62 -23.87 -16.00 -8.61
CA PRO A 62 -23.53 -16.46 -7.28
C PRO A 62 -22.05 -16.20 -6.97
N VAL A 63 -21.79 -15.51 -5.86
CA VAL A 63 -20.43 -15.23 -5.40
C VAL A 63 -19.85 -16.44 -4.69
N ILE A 64 -18.88 -17.10 -5.32
CA ILE A 64 -18.13 -18.22 -4.74
C ILE A 64 -16.96 -17.66 -3.94
N ARG A 65 -16.83 -18.04 -2.66
CA ARG A 65 -15.68 -17.71 -1.82
C ARG A 65 -14.42 -18.41 -2.35
N LYS A 66 -13.36 -17.65 -2.64
CA LYS A 66 -12.09 -18.15 -3.19
C LYS A 66 -10.97 -18.24 -2.16
N LEU A 67 -10.91 -17.31 -1.22
CA LEU A 67 -9.92 -17.30 -0.14
C LEU A 67 -10.52 -17.97 1.10
N VAL A 68 -9.95 -19.11 1.47
CA VAL A 68 -10.29 -19.86 2.67
C VAL A 68 -9.00 -20.05 3.46
N PRO A 69 -8.96 -19.64 4.75
CA PRO A 69 -7.76 -19.81 5.55
C PRO A 69 -7.40 -21.29 5.65
N SER A 70 -6.11 -21.60 5.44
CA SER A 70 -5.60 -22.97 5.58
C SER A 70 -5.73 -23.45 7.03
N SER A 71 -5.95 -24.77 7.20
CA SER A 71 -5.86 -25.43 8.50
C SER A 71 -4.42 -25.60 8.98
N GLN A 72 -3.44 -25.51 8.07
CA GLN A 72 -2.03 -25.58 8.39
C GLN A 72 -1.56 -24.27 9.03
N MET A 73 -0.90 -24.38 10.17
CA MET A 73 -0.36 -23.25 10.91
C MET A 73 1.14 -23.45 11.13
N PHE A 74 1.90 -22.39 10.90
CA PHE A 74 3.34 -22.34 11.12
C PHE A 74 3.68 -21.38 12.25
N HIS A 75 4.86 -21.57 12.84
CA HIS A 75 5.43 -20.57 13.76
C HIS A 75 5.90 -19.36 12.97
N ARG A 76 5.74 -18.17 13.56
CA ARG A 76 6.24 -16.93 12.96
C ARG A 76 7.76 -17.02 12.73
N PRO A 77 8.25 -16.70 11.54
CA PRO A 77 9.68 -16.67 11.30
C PRO A 77 10.34 -15.51 12.07
N THR A 78 11.67 -15.57 12.14
CA THR A 78 12.48 -14.47 12.67
C THR A 78 12.19 -13.18 11.88
N PRO A 79 12.08 -12.02 12.54
CA PRO A 79 11.92 -10.75 11.84
C PRO A 79 13.05 -10.50 10.85
N MET A 80 12.69 -10.05 9.66
CA MET A 80 13.63 -9.65 8.62
C MET A 80 14.37 -8.37 9.04
N THR A 81 15.68 -8.32 8.77
CA THR A 81 16.51 -7.13 8.96
C THR A 81 16.28 -6.10 7.86
N GLU A 82 16.70 -4.86 8.07
CA GLU A 82 16.58 -3.82 7.03
C GLU A 82 17.36 -4.17 5.75
N ALA A 83 18.54 -4.78 5.89
CA ALA A 83 19.38 -5.16 4.77
C ALA A 83 18.70 -6.25 3.92
N GLU A 84 18.13 -7.27 4.56
CA GLU A 84 17.37 -8.32 3.88
C GLU A 84 16.13 -7.75 3.19
N PHE A 85 15.37 -6.87 3.87
CA PHE A 85 14.21 -6.23 3.27
C PHE A 85 14.57 -5.43 2.01
N ARG A 86 15.62 -4.60 2.09
CA ARG A 86 16.08 -3.82 0.94
C ARG A 86 16.53 -4.74 -0.20
N TRP A 87 17.27 -5.81 0.10
CA TRP A 87 17.73 -6.75 -0.91
C TRP A 87 16.54 -7.44 -1.61
N GLU A 88 15.66 -8.10 -0.86
CA GLU A 88 14.49 -8.82 -1.39
C GLU A 88 13.54 -7.89 -2.14
N HIS A 89 13.27 -6.69 -1.61
CA HIS A 89 12.43 -5.71 -2.29
C HIS A 89 13.01 -5.27 -3.64
N ASN A 90 14.33 -5.11 -3.74
CA ASN A 90 14.98 -4.73 -5.00
C ASN A 90 15.06 -5.87 -6.02
N GLN A 91 14.77 -7.13 -5.64
CA GLN A 91 14.65 -8.23 -6.60
C GLN A 91 13.33 -8.15 -7.41
N ASP A 92 12.31 -7.45 -6.90
CA ASP A 92 11.03 -7.27 -7.59
C ASP A 92 10.97 -5.87 -8.25
N ALA A 93 11.29 -5.82 -9.54
CA ALA A 93 11.26 -4.59 -10.33
C ALA A 93 9.89 -3.89 -10.29
N MET A 94 8.79 -4.67 -10.34
CA MET A 94 7.44 -4.12 -10.32
C MET A 94 7.13 -3.47 -8.96
N ALA A 95 7.52 -4.11 -7.86
CA ALA A 95 7.34 -3.57 -6.52
C ALA A 95 8.11 -2.25 -6.32
N VAL A 96 9.38 -2.20 -6.76
CA VAL A 96 10.22 -0.99 -6.66
C VAL A 96 9.63 0.16 -7.47
N GLU A 97 9.30 -0.10 -8.73
CA GLU A 97 8.76 0.92 -9.64
C GLU A 97 7.41 1.46 -9.15
N LYS A 98 6.49 0.57 -8.77
CA LYS A 98 5.14 0.97 -8.34
C LYS A 98 5.15 1.69 -6.99
N LEU A 99 6.01 1.30 -6.07
CA LEU A 99 6.18 2.02 -4.80
C LEU A 99 6.69 3.44 -5.05
N SER A 100 7.77 3.57 -5.86
CA SER A 100 8.37 4.86 -6.19
C SER A 100 7.41 5.77 -6.98
N GLU A 101 6.70 5.22 -7.96
CA GLU A 101 5.67 5.92 -8.73
C GLU A 101 4.52 6.40 -7.82
N GLY A 102 4.00 5.52 -6.96
CA GLY A 102 2.91 5.84 -6.04
C GLY A 102 3.24 7.00 -5.10
N ILE A 103 4.41 6.98 -4.48
CA ILE A 103 4.88 8.07 -3.59
C ILE A 103 4.95 9.40 -4.36
N ARG A 104 5.49 9.38 -5.59
CA ARG A 104 5.58 10.57 -6.44
C ARG A 104 4.20 11.12 -6.81
N LEU A 105 3.25 10.25 -7.19
CA LEU A 105 1.89 10.65 -7.53
C LEU A 105 1.15 11.26 -6.33
N PHE A 106 1.26 10.65 -5.13
CA PHE A 106 0.69 11.23 -3.92
C PHE A 106 1.31 12.60 -3.58
N ALA A 107 2.62 12.77 -3.74
CA ALA A 107 3.28 14.06 -3.51
C ALA A 107 2.80 15.14 -4.50
N VAL A 108 2.57 14.78 -5.77
CA VAL A 108 2.00 15.69 -6.77
C VAL A 108 0.57 16.08 -6.40
N ASP A 109 -0.26 15.11 -5.99
CA ASP A 109 -1.65 15.36 -5.64
C ASP A 109 -1.77 16.27 -4.41
N GLN A 110 -0.96 16.02 -3.38
CA GLN A 110 -0.87 16.89 -2.20
C GLN A 110 -0.51 18.35 -2.55
N ARG A 111 0.38 18.57 -3.53
CA ARG A 111 0.73 19.92 -4.00
C ARG A 111 -0.43 20.57 -4.77
N LYS A 112 -1.18 19.79 -5.55
CA LYS A 112 -2.33 20.26 -6.35
C LYS A 112 -3.54 20.62 -5.50
N THR A 113 -3.86 19.84 -4.47
CA THR A 113 -5.02 20.07 -3.60
C THR A 113 -4.88 21.32 -2.74
N GLY A 114 -3.69 21.94 -2.67
CA GLY A 114 -3.52 23.29 -2.12
C GLY A 114 -4.06 23.48 -0.70
N ARG A 115 -4.14 22.41 0.12
CA ARG A 115 -4.56 22.53 1.51
C ARG A 115 -3.35 22.92 2.34
N PRO A 116 -3.32 24.10 2.99
CA PRO A 116 -2.19 24.54 3.81
C PRO A 116 -1.98 23.70 5.09
N ALA A 117 -2.71 22.60 5.28
CA ALA A 117 -2.64 21.77 6.49
C ALA A 117 -1.31 21.00 6.63
N CYS A 118 -0.57 20.74 5.55
CA CYS A 118 0.70 20.00 5.60
C CYS A 118 1.93 20.88 5.35
N ARG A 119 1.79 22.21 5.40
CA ARG A 119 2.94 23.15 5.26
C ARG A 119 3.57 23.51 6.61
N GLN A 120 2.93 23.19 7.73
CA GLN A 120 3.46 23.49 9.08
C GLN A 120 4.44 22.45 9.62
N THR A 121 4.44 21.20 9.14
CA THR A 121 5.28 20.15 9.76
C THR A 121 6.66 19.99 9.14
N ILE A 122 6.89 20.47 7.91
CA ILE A 122 8.21 20.35 7.25
C ILE A 122 9.15 21.51 7.60
N ASN A 123 8.64 22.71 7.89
CA ASN A 123 9.49 23.87 8.21
C ASN A 123 9.83 24.01 9.71
N LEU A 124 9.12 23.34 10.62
CA LEU A 124 9.45 23.36 12.05
C LEU A 124 10.55 22.36 12.44
N ALA A 125 10.86 21.37 11.59
CA ALA A 125 11.92 20.40 11.88
C ALA A 125 13.34 20.87 11.47
N TRP A 126 13.45 21.91 10.63
CA TRP A 126 14.74 22.44 10.15
C TRP A 126 15.21 23.71 10.88
N SER A 127 14.31 24.42 11.57
CA SER A 127 14.68 25.57 12.43
C SER A 127 15.30 25.15 13.75
N ASP A 128 14.95 23.96 14.25
CA ASP A 128 15.27 23.55 15.63
C ASP A 128 16.59 22.78 15.75
N LEU A 129 17.31 22.58 14.64
CA LEU A 129 18.59 21.85 14.57
C LEU A 129 19.79 22.71 14.13
N CYS A 130 19.62 24.03 13.91
CA CYS A 130 20.71 24.88 13.43
C CYS A 130 20.81 26.18 14.26
N PRO A 131 21.61 26.21 15.35
CA PRO A 131 21.84 27.42 16.13
C PRO A 131 22.99 28.22 15.50
N VAL A 132 22.86 28.62 14.24
CA VAL A 132 23.80 29.58 13.65
C VAL A 132 23.08 30.92 13.55
N LYS A 133 23.39 31.74 14.56
CA LYS A 133 23.02 33.15 14.67
C LYS A 133 23.17 33.84 13.30
N THR A 134 22.08 34.38 12.82
CA THR A 134 22.00 35.36 11.74
C THR A 134 23.01 36.48 11.99
N LEU A 135 24.06 36.55 11.16
CA LEU A 135 24.77 37.80 10.92
C LEU A 135 24.18 38.45 9.65
N PRO A 136 23.94 39.77 9.63
CA PRO A 136 23.34 40.44 8.50
C PRO A 136 24.42 40.71 7.45
N MET A 137 24.44 39.95 6.36
CA MET A 137 25.18 40.39 5.17
C MET A 137 24.25 41.12 4.22
N ARG A 138 24.54 42.42 4.14
CA ARG A 138 23.97 43.41 3.25
C ARG A 138 24.13 42.98 1.79
N PHE A 139 23.05 43.18 1.06
CA PHE A 139 23.02 43.34 -0.39
C PHE A 139 24.10 44.33 -0.84
N VAL A 140 25.01 43.90 -1.71
CA VAL A 140 25.72 44.78 -2.63
C VAL A 140 25.67 44.12 -4.00
N ARG A 141 25.19 44.92 -4.96
CA ARG A 141 24.95 44.72 -6.39
C ARG A 141 25.65 43.56 -7.10
#